data_AF-A0A920SYL2-F1
#
_entry.id   AF-A0A920SYL2-F1
#
_cell.length_a   1.000
_cell.length_b   1.000
_cell.length_c   1.000
_cell.angle_alpha   90.00
_cell.angle_beta   90.00
_cell.angle_gamma   90.00
#
_symmetry.space_group_name_H-M   'P 1'
#
loop_
_entity.id
_entity.type
_entity.pdbx_description
1 polymer ?
#
loop_
_entity_poly.entity_id
_entity_poly.type
_entity_poly.pdbx_seq_one_letter_code
_entity_poly.pdbx_strand_id
1 'polypeptide(L)' 'MAVIDFRIDKRFSYANGYEFGKVGAYEQIDGTLTFGVIPSLDANKSIVDLDLAPTDETAKLYSLRAFR' A
#
# COMPACT_ATOMS: atom_id res chain seq x y z
N MET A 1 -0.05 -6.61 -9.32
CA MET A 1 0.21 -6.55 -7.86
C MET A 1 -1.13 -6.61 -7.17
N ALA A 2 -1.28 -7.39 -6.09
CA ALA A 2 -2.54 -7.50 -5.34
C ALA A 2 -2.33 -7.00 -3.90
N VAL A 3 -3.32 -6.31 -3.33
CA VAL A 3 -3.34 -5.99 -1.89
C VAL A 3 -3.62 -7.28 -1.13
N ILE A 4 -2.76 -7.61 -0.18
CA ILE A 4 -2.89 -8.82 0.65
C ILE A 4 -3.30 -8.50 2.08
N ASP A 5 -2.97 -7.29 2.55
CA ASP A 5 -3.35 -6.81 3.87
C ASP A 5 -3.50 -5.29 3.83
N PHE A 6 -4.47 -4.80 4.59
CA PHE A 6 -4.71 -3.37 4.75
C PHE A 6 -4.97 -3.06 6.23
N ARG A 7 -3.98 -2.47 6.85
CA ARG A 7 -4.03 -2.09 8.27
C ARG A 7 -4.24 -0.60 8.40
N ILE A 8 -5.37 -0.20 8.97
CA ILE A 8 -5.66 1.20 9.27
C ILE A 8 -5.10 1.53 10.66
N ASP A 9 -4.20 2.49 10.71
CA ASP A 9 -3.63 3.01 11.97
C ASP A 9 -4.51 4.14 12.53
N LYS A 10 -4.98 5.04 11.66
CA LYS A 10 -5.86 6.15 12.02
C LYS A 10 -6.87 6.45 10.92
N ARG A 11 -8.03 6.94 11.33
CA ARG A 11 -9.04 7.54 10.44
C ARG A 11 -9.62 8.78 11.12
N PHE A 12 -9.65 9.90 10.41
CA PHE A 12 -10.17 11.16 10.94
C PHE A 12 -10.64 12.08 9.80
N SER A 13 -11.45 13.08 10.13
CA SER A 13 -11.91 14.06 9.15
C SER A 13 -10.74 14.82 8.53
N TYR A 14 -10.65 14.80 7.21
CA TYR A 14 -9.67 15.59 6.48
C TYR A 14 -10.02 17.07 6.55
N ALA A 15 -9.00 17.94 6.62
CA ALA A 15 -9.17 19.39 6.67
C ALA A 15 -10.19 19.85 7.74
N ASN A 16 -10.19 19.20 8.91
CA ASN A 16 -11.14 19.46 10.00
C ASN A 16 -12.63 19.37 9.58
N GLY A 17 -12.94 18.51 8.61
CA GLY A 17 -14.31 18.33 8.12
C GLY A 17 -14.75 19.37 7.09
N TYR A 18 -13.83 20.10 6.46
CA TYR A 18 -14.15 21.03 5.39
C TYR A 18 -14.90 20.33 4.24
N GLU A 19 -16.01 20.92 3.80
CA GLU A 19 -16.81 20.39 2.71
C GLU A 19 -16.31 20.88 1.34
N PHE A 20 -16.10 19.94 0.42
CA PHE A 20 -15.61 20.24 -0.92
C PHE A 20 -16.77 20.27 -1.92
N GLY A 21 -17.34 21.46 -2.09
CA GLY A 21 -18.44 21.70 -3.02
C GLY A 21 -19.63 20.80 -2.73
N LYS A 22 -20.15 20.11 -3.74
CA LYS A 22 -21.31 19.22 -3.60
C LYS A 22 -20.97 17.80 -3.11
N VAL A 23 -19.68 17.47 -3.00
CA VAL A 23 -19.24 16.11 -2.61
C VAL A 23 -19.23 15.95 -1.09
N GLY A 24 -19.01 17.03 -0.34
CA GLY A 24 -19.00 17.04 1.12
C GLY A 24 -17.59 16.88 1.70
N ALA A 25 -17.52 16.54 2.99
CA ALA A 25 -16.28 16.36 3.71
C ALA A 25 -15.60 15.02 3.37
N TYR A 26 -14.26 15.02 3.37
CA TYR A 26 -13.47 13.79 3.19
C TYR A 26 -12.92 13.30 4.52
N GLU A 27 -12.54 12.02 4.53
CA GLU A 27 -11.74 11.41 5.60
C GLU A 27 -10.30 11.20 5.14
N GLN A 28 -9.36 11.38 6.05
CA GLN A 28 -7.99 10.92 5.91
C GLN A 28 -7.84 9.57 6.62
N ILE A 29 -7.19 8.64 5.94
CA ILE A 29 -6.83 7.33 6.48
C ILE A 29 -5.30 7.23 6.46
N ASP A 30 -4.72 7.10 7.64
CA ASP A 30 -3.32 6.74 7.78
C ASP A 30 -3.25 5.24 8.06
N GLY A 31 -2.47 4.51 7.26
CA GLY A 31 -2.39 3.07 7.37
C GLY A 31 -1.26 2.48 6.55
N THR A 32 -1.13 1.16 6.64
CA THR A 32 -0.16 0.38 5.89
C THR A 32 -0.90 -0.54 4.93
N LEU A 33 -0.62 -0.39 3.64
CA LEU A 33 -1.00 -1.37 2.62
C LEU A 33 0.16 -2.31 2.39
N THR A 34 -0.17 -3.59 2.32
CA THR A 34 0.79 -4.66 2.09
C THR A 34 0.45 -5.30 0.75
N PHE A 35 1.44 -5.38 -0.15
CA PHE A 35 1.26 -5.93 -1.49
C PHE A 35 2.00 -7.24 -1.68
N GLY A 36 1.32 -8.19 -2.33
CA GLY A 36 1.94 -9.37 -2.90
C GLY A 36 2.53 -9.06 -4.28
N VAL A 37 3.81 -9.35 -4.47
CA VAL A 37 4.53 -9.14 -5.73
C VAL A 37 5.36 -10.36 -6.10
N ILE A 38 5.56 -10.58 -7.39
CA ILE A 38 6.51 -11.58 -7.90
C ILE A 38 7.80 -10.82 -8.24
N PRO A 39 8.93 -11.04 -7.53
CA PRO A 39 10.16 -10.28 -7.71
C PRO A 39 10.68 -10.26 -9.15
N SER A 40 10.63 -11.43 -9.80
CA SER A 40 11.21 -11.65 -11.14
C SER A 40 10.47 -10.96 -12.30
N LEU A 41 9.32 -10.31 -12.05
CA LEU A 41 8.61 -9.58 -13.11
C LEU A 41 9.36 -8.32 -13.51
N ASP A 42 9.45 -8.06 -14.82
CA ASP A 42 10.12 -6.86 -15.37
C ASP A 42 9.63 -5.56 -14.74
N ALA A 43 8.32 -5.47 -14.46
CA ALA A 43 7.70 -4.31 -13.82
C ALA A 43 8.25 -4.00 -12.43
N ASN A 44 8.86 -4.97 -11.75
CA ASN A 44 9.38 -4.86 -10.39
C ASN A 44 10.91 -4.71 -10.34
N LYS A 45 11.61 -4.81 -11.48
CA LYS A 45 13.08 -4.70 -11.55
C LYS A 45 13.63 -3.35 -11.10
N SER A 46 12.80 -2.31 -11.05
CA SER A 46 13.18 -1.01 -10.50
C SER A 46 13.29 -1.01 -8.97
N ILE A 47 12.78 -2.03 -8.29
CA ILE A 47 12.84 -2.17 -6.84
C ILE A 47 14.13 -2.88 -6.48
N VAL A 48 15.05 -2.14 -5.86
CA VAL A 48 16.38 -2.63 -5.47
C VAL A 48 16.25 -3.76 -4.44
N ASP A 49 17.08 -4.80 -4.59
CA ASP A 49 17.16 -5.98 -3.73
C ASP A 49 15.87 -6.81 -3.59
N LEU A 50 14.85 -6.54 -4.42
CA LEU A 50 13.60 -7.30 -4.39
C LEU A 50 13.81 -8.79 -4.66
N ASP A 51 14.75 -9.13 -5.54
CA ASP A 51 15.14 -10.51 -5.87
C ASP A 51 15.90 -11.21 -4.74
N LEU A 52 16.43 -10.47 -3.77
CA LEU A 52 17.11 -11.03 -2.58
C LEU A 52 16.13 -11.27 -1.43
N ALA A 53 14.89 -10.79 -1.55
CA ALA A 53 13.91 -10.89 -0.50
C ALA A 53 13.36 -12.33 -0.39
N PRO A 54 13.05 -12.81 0.83
CA PRO A 54 12.46 -14.13 1.01
C PRO A 54 11.09 -14.19 0.35
N THR A 55 10.84 -15.24 -0.41
CA THR A 55 9.57 -15.49 -1.08
C THR A 55 8.86 -16.68 -0.46
N ASP A 56 7.55 -16.76 -0.68
CA ASP A 56 6.76 -17.93 -0.29
C ASP A 56 6.84 -19.06 -1.34
N GLU A 57 6.08 -20.14 -1.11
CA GLU A 57 6.01 -21.29 -2.02
C GLU A 57 5.55 -20.94 -3.45
N THR A 58 4.97 -19.75 -3.65
CA THR A 58 4.53 -19.24 -4.96
C THR A 58 5.47 -18.18 -5.54
N ALA A 59 6.67 -18.03 -4.98
CA ALA A 59 7.66 -17.02 -5.33
C ALA A 59 7.15 -15.58 -5.19
N LYS A 60 6.20 -15.34 -4.27
CA LYS A 60 5.70 -14.00 -3.95
C LYS A 60 6.40 -13.43 -2.74
N LEU A 61 6.77 -12.16 -2.82
CA LEU A 61 7.12 -11.33 -1.68
C LEU A 61 5.88 -10.59 -1.19
N TYR A 62 5.74 -10.50 0.13
CA TYR A 62 4.55 -9.98 0.80
C TYR A 62 4.77 -8.67 1.57
N SER A 63 5.91 -7.99 1.47
CA SER A 63 6.12 -6.75 2.23
C SER A 63 6.65 -5.64 1.34
N LEU A 64 5.74 -4.81 0.85
CA LEU A 64 6.03 -3.50 0.29
C LEU A 64 5.21 -2.49 1.09
N ARG A 65 5.90 -1.68 1.89
CA ARG A 65 5.29 -0.65 2.71
C ARG A 65 5.24 0.64 1.90
N ALA A 66 4.04 1.04 1.48
CA ALA A 66 3.83 2.36 0.91
C ALA A 66 3.90 3.39 2.04
N PHE A 67 4.99 4.16 2.10
CA PHE A 67 5.07 5.37 2.92
C PHE A 67 4.62 6.58 2.10
N ARG A 68 3.87 7.48 2.72
CA ARG A 68 3.65 8.84 2.21
C ARG A 68 4.55 9.80 2.98
#